data_AF-A0A9D1UMP8-F1
#
_entry.id   AF-A0A9D1UMP8-F1
#
_cell.length_a   1.000
_cell.length_b   1.000
_cell.length_c   1.000
_cell.angle_alpha   90.00
_cell.angle_beta   90.00
_cell.angle_gamma   90.00
#
_symmetry.space_group_name_H-M   'P 1'
#
loop_
_entity.id
_entity.type
_entity.pdbx_description
1 polymer ?
#
loop_
_entity_poly.entity_id
_entity_poly.type
_entity_poly.pdbx_seq_one_letter_code
_entity_poly.pdbx_strand_id
1 'polypeptide(L)'
;MRSPTVGDDRGFVTVEAALVFTAITAVVGVVITGVMTLATYLSAVGMARDAARAAALGDGASAQTVVAAADPEAQVTVSGAGSRQGTSGQDNDATDLLTVTVVVPGRLFDISATAVIVNEPD
;
A
#
# COMPACT_ATOMS: atom_id res chain seq x y z
N MET A 1 -71.49 18.30 1.99
CA MET A 1 -70.30 18.30 2.87
C MET A 1 -69.38 17.18 2.42
N ARG A 2 -68.23 17.50 1.80
CA ARG A 2 -67.20 16.52 1.42
C ARG A 2 -66.06 16.64 2.44
N SER A 3 -65.75 15.56 3.16
CA SER A 3 -64.57 15.50 4.02
C SER A 3 -63.29 15.43 3.17
N PRO A 4 -62.25 16.21 3.49
CA PRO A 4 -60.93 15.97 2.94
C PRO A 4 -60.38 14.68 3.54
N THR A 5 -60.15 13.65 2.71
CA THR A 5 -59.36 12.50 3.12
C THR A 5 -57.92 12.94 3.31
N VAL A 6 -57.45 12.68 4.53
CA VAL A 6 -56.07 12.80 5.02
C VAL A 6 -55.05 12.33 3.98
N GLY A 7 -53.91 13.03 4.00
CA GLY A 7 -52.79 12.97 3.08
C GLY A 7 -52.43 11.60 2.54
N ASP A 8 -52.02 11.63 1.28
CA ASP A 8 -51.48 10.53 0.50
C ASP A 8 -50.14 10.07 1.13
N ASP A 9 -50.18 9.10 2.06
CA ASP A 9 -48.99 8.50 2.73
C ASP A 9 -48.09 7.69 1.79
N ARG A 10 -48.45 7.59 0.50
CA ARG A 10 -47.71 6.82 -0.52
C ARG A 10 -46.35 7.42 -0.89
N GLY A 11 -46.08 8.68 -0.51
CA GLY A 11 -44.78 9.33 -0.68
C GLY A 11 -43.80 9.09 0.48
N PHE A 12 -44.29 8.80 1.69
CA PHE A 12 -43.47 8.71 2.90
C PHE A 12 -42.48 7.54 2.87
N VAL A 13 -42.89 6.41 2.29
CA VAL A 13 -42.06 5.20 2.15
C VAL A 13 -40.93 5.39 1.12
N THR A 14 -41.03 6.36 0.20
CA THR A 14 -39.99 6.56 -0.84
C THR A 14 -38.82 7.40 -0.36
N VAL A 15 -39.05 8.43 0.46
CA VAL A 15 -37.98 9.34 0.90
C VAL A 15 -37.08 8.67 1.94
N GLU A 16 -37.66 8.01 2.94
CA GLU A 16 -36.88 7.28 3.95
C GLU A 16 -36.09 6.13 3.31
N ALA A 17 -36.72 5.36 2.42
CA ALA A 17 -36.03 4.31 1.68
C ALA A 17 -34.93 4.85 0.76
N ALA A 18 -35.15 5.99 0.09
CA ALA A 18 -34.12 6.61 -0.74
C ALA A 18 -32.92 7.09 0.08
N LEU A 19 -33.15 7.67 1.26
CA LEU A 19 -32.08 8.08 2.18
C LEU A 19 -31.30 6.88 2.71
N VAL A 20 -32.00 5.82 3.13
CA VAL A 20 -31.34 4.58 3.58
C VAL A 20 -30.54 3.94 2.44
N PHE A 21 -31.11 3.88 1.24
CA PHE A 21 -30.44 3.32 0.07
C PHE A 21 -29.18 4.10 -0.31
N THR A 22 -29.26 5.43 -0.33
CA THR A 22 -28.09 6.29 -0.61
C THR A 22 -27.03 6.18 0.47
N ALA A 23 -27.42 6.13 1.75
CA ALA A 23 -26.50 5.91 2.87
C ALA A 23 -25.79 4.55 2.76
N ILE A 24 -26.53 3.48 2.51
CA ILE A 24 -25.94 2.14 2.31
C ILE A 24 -25.01 2.13 1.11
N THR A 25 -25.41 2.74 -0.01
CA THR A 25 -24.58 2.82 -1.22
C THR A 25 -23.28 3.56 -0.94
N ALA A 26 -23.33 4.67 -0.21
CA ALA A 26 -22.13 5.41 0.20
C ALA A 26 -21.22 4.56 1.10
N VAL A 27 -21.79 3.88 2.10
CA VAL A 27 -21.02 3.00 3.00
C VAL A 27 -20.38 1.85 2.23
N VAL A 28 -21.10 1.20 1.33
CA VAL A 28 -20.56 0.14 0.48
C VAL A 28 -19.42 0.67 -0.39
N GLY A 29 -19.58 1.86 -0.98
CA GLY A 29 -18.51 2.53 -1.71
C GLY A 29 -17.24 2.72 -0.87
N VAL A 30 -17.40 3.25 0.35
CA VAL A 30 -16.28 3.43 1.30
C VAL A 30 -15.62 2.11 1.66
N VAL A 31 -16.39 1.06 1.93
CA VAL A 31 -15.85 -0.27 2.24
C VAL A 31 -15.05 -0.84 1.09
N ILE A 32 -15.57 -0.74 -0.15
CA ILE A 32 -14.87 -1.21 -1.35
C ILE A 32 -13.55 -0.44 -1.52
N THR A 33 -13.57 0.89 -1.40
CA THR A 33 -12.36 1.71 -1.50
C THR A 33 -11.35 1.35 -0.40
N GLY A 34 -11.82 1.10 0.83
CA GLY A 34 -10.97 0.68 1.95
C GLY A 34 -10.28 -0.66 1.70
N VAL A 35 -11.03 -1.66 1.21
CA VAL A 35 -10.48 -2.98 0.87
C VAL A 35 -9.45 -2.89 -0.27
N MET A 36 -9.74 -2.10 -1.31
CA MET A 36 -8.80 -1.86 -2.41
C MET A 36 -7.51 -1.22 -1.91
N THR A 37 -7.62 -0.19 -1.06
CA THR A 37 -6.46 0.48 -0.45
C THR A 37 -5.60 -0.50 0.35
N LEU A 38 -6.23 -1.37 1.14
CA LEU A 38 -5.52 -2.40 1.90
C LEU A 38 -4.82 -3.42 1.00
N ALA A 39 -5.46 -3.86 -0.08
CA ALA A 39 -4.86 -4.78 -1.03
C ALA A 39 -3.59 -4.19 -1.68
N THR A 40 -3.64 -2.92 -2.10
CA THR A 40 -2.48 -2.23 -2.67
C THR A 40 -1.36 -2.07 -1.63
N TYR A 41 -1.70 -1.72 -0.39
CA TYR A 41 -0.71 -1.65 0.70
C TYR A 41 -0.01 -2.99 0.93
N LEU A 42 -0.77 -4.09 1.02
CA LEU A 42 -0.20 -5.43 1.21
C LEU A 42 0.68 -5.86 0.02
N SER A 43 0.31 -5.48 -1.21
CA SER A 43 1.15 -5.68 -2.39
C SER A 43 2.49 -4.95 -2.27
N ALA A 44 2.48 -3.67 -1.87
CA ALA A 44 3.70 -2.90 -1.63
C ALA A 44 4.59 -3.51 -0.54
N VAL A 45 4.00 -4.01 0.55
CA VAL A 45 4.74 -4.73 1.60
C VAL A 45 5.36 -6.02 1.06
N GLY A 46 4.65 -6.78 0.23
CA GLY A 46 5.18 -7.95 -0.45
C GLY A 46 6.39 -7.60 -1.31
N MET A 47 6.26 -6.57 -2.15
CA MET A 47 7.36 -6.08 -2.99
C MET A 47 8.57 -5.63 -2.18
N ALA A 48 8.37 -4.88 -1.08
CA ALA A 48 9.47 -4.45 -0.22
C ALA A 48 10.21 -5.64 0.41
N ARG A 49 9.47 -6.68 0.83
CA ARG A 49 10.06 -7.91 1.39
C ARG A 49 10.87 -8.68 0.35
N ASP A 50 10.32 -8.87 -0.83
CA ASP A 50 10.99 -9.59 -1.92
C ASP A 50 12.22 -8.82 -2.41
N ALA A 51 12.11 -7.49 -2.50
CA ALA A 51 13.23 -6.60 -2.81
C ALA A 51 14.34 -6.65 -1.75
N ALA A 52 13.99 -6.65 -0.46
CA ALA A 52 14.97 -6.80 0.62
C ALA A 52 15.70 -8.14 0.55
N ARG A 53 14.99 -9.23 0.27
CA ARG A 53 15.61 -10.55 0.08
C ARG A 53 16.54 -10.57 -1.14
N ALA A 54 16.14 -9.95 -2.25
CA ALA A 54 16.97 -9.84 -3.43
C ALA A 54 18.21 -8.97 -3.19
N ALA A 55 18.07 -7.88 -2.43
CA ALA A 55 19.19 -7.02 -2.03
C ALA A 55 20.19 -7.76 -1.15
N ALA A 56 19.72 -8.60 -0.22
CA ALA A 56 20.59 -9.39 0.66
C ALA A 56 21.33 -10.53 -0.08
N LEU A 57 20.71 -11.15 -1.08
CA LEU A 57 21.34 -12.21 -1.87
C LEU A 57 22.25 -11.70 -2.98
N GLY A 58 22.12 -10.43 -3.37
CA GLY A 58 22.83 -9.85 -4.50
C GLY A 58 23.24 -8.41 -4.22
N ASP A 59 22.64 -7.49 -4.96
CA ASP A 59 22.90 -6.06 -4.89
C ASP A 59 21.62 -5.23 -5.02
N GLY A 60 21.76 -3.90 -4.99
CA GLY A 60 20.62 -2.99 -5.17
C GLY A 60 19.94 -3.09 -6.55
N ALA A 61 20.65 -3.53 -7.60
CA ALA A 61 20.07 -3.70 -8.93
C ALA A 61 19.16 -4.94 -9.01
N SER A 62 19.51 -5.99 -8.25
CA SER A 62 18.68 -7.20 -8.08
C SER A 62 17.33 -6.86 -7.45
N ALA A 63 17.31 -5.97 -6.45
CA ALA A 63 16.08 -5.47 -5.83
C ALA A 63 15.21 -4.67 -6.81
N GLN A 64 15.82 -3.81 -7.64
CA GLN A 64 15.10 -3.04 -8.67
C GLN A 64 14.46 -3.97 -9.71
N THR A 65 15.15 -5.02 -10.13
CA THR A 65 14.64 -5.97 -11.13
C THR A 65 13.41 -6.74 -10.62
N VAL A 66 13.43 -7.16 -9.35
CA VAL A 66 12.30 -7.87 -8.72
C VAL A 66 11.07 -6.97 -8.63
N VAL A 67 11.25 -5.72 -8.21
CA VAL A 67 10.12 -4.77 -8.10
C VAL A 67 9.59 -4.37 -9.47
N ALA A 68 10.45 -4.08 -10.46
CA ALA A 68 10.03 -3.72 -11.81
C ALA A 68 9.25 -4.85 -12.52
N ALA A 69 9.52 -6.11 -12.17
CA ALA A 69 8.76 -7.25 -12.67
C ALA A 69 7.35 -7.34 -12.06
N ALA A 70 7.17 -6.87 -10.82
CA ALA A 70 5.88 -6.83 -10.14
C ALA A 70 5.06 -5.58 -10.52
N ASP A 71 5.71 -4.42 -10.59
CA ASP A 71 5.12 -3.15 -11.00
C ASP A 71 6.19 -2.25 -11.66
N PRO A 72 6.07 -1.95 -12.98
CA PRO A 72 7.07 -1.17 -13.70
C PRO A 72 7.09 0.32 -13.31
N GLU A 73 6.05 0.83 -12.65
CA GLU A 73 6.00 2.22 -12.18
C GLU A 73 6.50 2.38 -10.74
N ALA A 74 6.70 1.26 -10.01
CA ALA A 74 7.18 1.29 -8.64
C ALA A 74 8.66 1.67 -8.55
N GLN A 75 9.00 2.52 -7.58
CA GLN A 75 10.35 3.00 -7.31
C GLN A 75 10.95 2.26 -6.12
N VAL A 76 12.25 1.98 -6.16
CA VAL A 76 12.97 1.27 -5.10
C VAL A 76 14.16 2.10 -4.64
N THR A 77 14.25 2.30 -3.32
CA THR A 77 15.43 2.88 -2.68
C THR A 77 15.99 1.86 -1.70
N VAL A 78 17.27 1.52 -1.85
CA VAL A 78 18.01 0.65 -0.93
C VAL A 78 19.01 1.53 -0.19
N SER A 79 19.05 1.45 1.14
CA SER A 79 19.96 2.22 1.99
C SER A 79 20.49 1.33 3.12
N GLY A 80 21.81 1.33 3.35
CA GLY A 80 22.48 0.51 4.36
C GLY A 80 24.00 0.69 4.27
N ALA A 81 24.76 0.30 5.31
CA ALA A 81 26.22 0.46 5.31
C ALA A 81 26.93 -0.50 4.33
N GLY A 82 26.20 -1.45 3.77
CA GLY A 82 26.64 -2.38 2.73
C GLY A 82 26.21 -2.03 1.29
N SER A 83 25.74 -0.82 0.98
CA SER A 83 25.75 -0.38 -0.44
C SER A 83 27.21 -0.33 -0.85
N ARG A 84 27.73 -1.38 -1.52
CA ARG A 84 29.14 -1.51 -1.92
C ARG A 84 29.55 -0.39 -2.88
N GLN A 85 29.76 0.80 -2.33
CA GLN A 85 30.60 1.86 -2.87
C GLN A 85 31.78 1.91 -1.90
N GLY A 86 32.82 1.17 -2.27
CA GLY A 86 33.90 0.77 -1.38
C GLY A 86 34.53 1.92 -0.61
N THR A 87 34.56 1.79 0.71
CA THR A 87 35.66 2.32 1.52
C THR A 87 35.89 1.39 2.68
N SER A 88 37.10 0.83 2.70
CA SER A 88 37.66 -0.06 3.70
C SER A 88 37.68 0.58 5.10
N GLY A 89 37.21 -0.19 6.08
CA GLY A 89 37.53 -0.04 7.50
C GLY A 89 36.54 0.81 8.29
N GLN A 90 35.78 0.18 9.18
CA GLN A 90 35.76 0.44 10.64
C GLN A 90 34.57 -0.34 11.26
N ASP A 91 34.82 -1.06 12.36
CA ASP A 91 33.86 -1.68 13.31
C ASP A 91 33.14 -2.98 12.92
N ASN A 92 33.83 -4.11 13.13
CA ASN A 92 33.34 -5.50 12.93
C ASN A 92 32.41 -6.03 14.06
N ASP A 93 31.53 -5.20 14.62
CA ASP A 93 30.57 -5.63 15.65
C ASP A 93 29.17 -4.98 15.50
N ALA A 94 28.96 -4.22 14.42
CA ALA A 94 27.67 -3.69 14.04
C ALA A 94 27.05 -4.61 12.99
N THR A 95 25.96 -5.28 13.34
CA THR A 95 25.06 -5.94 12.40
C THR A 95 24.68 -4.95 11.30
N ASP A 96 25.22 -5.10 10.09
CA ASP A 96 24.93 -4.17 8.99
C ASP A 96 23.47 -4.37 8.56
N LEU A 97 22.69 -3.29 8.52
CA LEU A 97 21.27 -3.34 8.22
C LEU A 97 21.03 -2.74 6.84
N LEU A 98 20.42 -3.51 5.95
CA LEU A 98 19.86 -3.01 4.69
C LEU A 98 18.39 -2.64 4.91
N THR A 99 18.07 -1.38 4.64
CA THR A 99 16.71 -0.85 4.56
C THR A 99 16.32 -0.72 3.10
N VAL A 100 15.20 -1.33 2.71
CA VAL A 100 14.64 -1.26 1.36
C VAL A 100 13.27 -0.63 1.44
N THR A 101 13.10 0.50 0.77
CA THR A 101 11.83 1.20 0.64
C THR A 101 11.33 1.09 -0.80
N VAL A 102 10.09 0.64 -0.95
CA VAL A 102 9.38 0.58 -2.23
C VAL A 102 8.25 1.59 -2.21
N VAL A 103 8.15 2.41 -3.26
CA VAL A 103 7.09 3.40 -3.45
C VAL A 103 6.33 3.04 -4.71
N VAL A 104 5.04 2.76 -4.57
CA VAL A 104 4.12 2.50 -5.68
C VAL A 104 3.31 3.77 -5.93
N PRO A 105 3.39 4.38 -7.12
CA PRO A 105 2.63 5.57 -7.42
C PRO A 105 1.13 5.25 -7.47
N GLY A 106 0.33 6.08 -6.81
CA GLY A 106 -1.12 5.91 -6.77
C GLY A 106 -1.86 7.07 -7.44
N ARG A 107 -3.09 6.81 -7.88
CA ARG A 107 -3.94 7.82 -8.53
C ARG A 107 -4.33 8.97 -7.60
N LEU A 108 -4.46 8.69 -6.31
CA LEU A 108 -4.81 9.68 -5.28
C LEU A 108 -3.65 9.95 -4.33
N PHE A 109 -2.93 8.90 -3.90
CA PHE A 109 -1.81 8.98 -2.97
C PHE A 109 -0.79 7.89 -3.31
N ASP A 110 0.49 8.20 -3.18
CA ASP A 110 1.54 7.20 -3.29
C ASP A 110 1.55 6.29 -2.06
N ILE A 111 1.87 5.02 -2.28
CA ILE A 111 1.90 4.00 -1.23
C ILE A 111 3.33 3.51 -1.07
N SER A 112 3.90 3.70 0.11
CA SER A 112 5.25 3.26 0.42
C SER A 112 5.27 2.14 1.46
N ALA A 113 6.13 1.15 1.26
CA ALA A 113 6.43 0.12 2.26
C ALA A 113 7.95 0.00 2.45
N THR A 114 8.38 -0.28 3.68
CA THR A 114 9.80 -0.44 4.02
C THR A 114 10.04 -1.79 4.67
N ALA A 115 11.08 -2.48 4.24
CA ALA A 115 11.57 -3.71 4.83
C ALA A 115 13.02 -3.52 5.28
N VAL A 116 13.39 -4.11 6.42
CA VAL A 116 14.76 -4.07 6.95
C VAL A 116 15.26 -5.51 7.07
N ILE A 117 16.47 -5.75 6.57
CA ILE A 117 17.13 -7.05 6.62
C ILE A 117 18.57 -6.89 7.10
N VAL A 118 19.08 -7.89 7.82
CA VAL A 118 20.47 -7.96 8.26
C VAL A 118 21.34 -8.41 7.09
N ASN A 119 22.41 -7.66 6.85
CA ASN A 119 23.55 -8.10 6.05
C ASN A 119 24.47 -8.92 6.95
N GLU A 120 24.65 -10.20 6.63
CA GLU A 120 25.66 -11.00 7.30
C GLU A 120 27.01 -10.70 6.63
N PRO A 121 28.06 -10.34 7.39
CA PRO A 121 29.40 -10.20 6.83
C PRO A 121 29.91 -11.58 6.37
N ASP A 122 30.41 -11.64 5.12
CA ASP A 122 31.05 -12.82 4.51
C ASP A 122 32.21 -13.38 5.35
#